data_AF-A0A839F2A7-F1
#
_entry.id   AF-A0A839F2A7-F1
#
_cell.length_a   1.000
_cell.length_b   1.000
_cell.length_c   1.000
_cell.angle_alpha   90.00
_cell.angle_beta   90.00
_cell.angle_gamma   90.00
#
_symmetry.space_group_name_H-M   'P 1'
#
loop_
_entity.id
_entity.type
_entity.pdbx_description
1 polymer ?
#
loop_
_entity_poly.entity_id
_entity_poly.type
_entity_poly.pdbx_seq_one_letter_code
_entity_poly.pdbx_strand_id
1 'polypeptide(L)'
;MALADAQIEAVQKSSGVGTAGCATLVALGHYPNLTLRDIATIAGLSHSVIVRTVEVLVSAGLVIKASGKDKREVTPQLTPEGQRIREALINARAAVLDKALVNLSPQKQDVLHGLVSEMLENLTIDRDQSDHLCRLCDEAACGPDCPVEMKVQRMNGIDRGMNH
;
A
#
# COMPACT_ATOMS: atom_id res chain seq x y z
N MET A 1 -0.40 -6.96 17.63
CA MET A 1 -0.76 -8.38 17.38
C MET A 1 0.46 -9.01 16.76
N ALA A 2 0.95 -10.15 17.29
CA ALA A 2 2.23 -10.73 16.88
C ALA A 2 2.36 -10.97 15.36
N LEU A 3 1.27 -11.29 14.67
CA LEU A 3 1.25 -11.40 13.20
C LEU A 3 1.53 -10.06 12.50
N ALA A 4 0.97 -8.96 13.00
CA ALA A 4 1.23 -7.62 12.47
C ALA A 4 2.69 -7.20 12.74
N ASP A 5 3.25 -7.58 13.89
CA ASP A 5 4.65 -7.30 14.23
C ASP A 5 5.59 -8.06 13.29
N ALA A 6 5.32 -9.35 13.02
CA ALA A 6 6.08 -10.16 12.08
C ALA A 6 6.02 -9.61 10.64
N GLN A 7 4.87 -9.07 10.23
CA GLN A 7 4.70 -8.41 8.93
C GLN A 7 5.58 -7.15 8.82
N ILE A 8 5.53 -6.27 9.83
CA ILE A 8 6.34 -5.05 9.88
C ILE A 8 7.84 -5.39 9.85
N GLU A 9 8.26 -6.37 10.65
CA GLU A 9 9.65 -6.81 10.73
C GLU A 9 10.15 -7.34 9.38
N ALA A 10 9.36 -8.17 8.69
CA ALA A 10 9.74 -8.73 7.39
C ALA A 10 9.90 -7.64 6.32
N VAL A 11 8.97 -6.69 6.27
CA VAL A 11 8.96 -5.54 5.35
C VAL A 11 10.16 -4.61 5.62
N GLN A 12 10.50 -4.34 6.88
CA GLN A 12 11.66 -3.52 7.22
C GLN A 12 12.98 -4.21 6.86
N LYS A 13 13.10 -5.53 7.11
CA LYS A 13 14.31 -6.29 6.79
C LYS A 13 14.56 -6.44 5.30
N SER A 14 13.51 -6.51 4.47
CA SER A 14 13.67 -6.78 3.03
C SER A 14 14.02 -5.55 2.18
N SER A 15 13.86 -4.33 2.72
CA SER A 15 13.99 -3.11 1.93
C SER A 15 15.13 -2.18 2.30
N GLY A 16 15.70 -2.32 3.51
CA GLY A 16 16.72 -1.39 3.99
C GLY A 16 16.22 0.05 4.21
N VAL A 17 14.91 0.29 4.12
CA VAL A 17 14.26 1.58 4.38
C VAL A 17 13.27 1.47 5.53
N GLY A 18 12.95 2.60 6.17
CA GLY A 18 11.95 2.64 7.24
C GLY A 18 10.53 2.40 6.73
N THR A 19 9.58 2.15 7.63
CA THR A 19 8.16 1.87 7.33
C THR A 19 7.50 2.90 6.41
N ALA A 20 7.80 4.19 6.61
CA ALA A 20 7.35 5.27 5.75
C ALA A 20 7.86 5.13 4.31
N GLY A 21 9.12 4.71 4.14
CA GLY A 21 9.71 4.42 2.84
C GLY A 21 9.04 3.21 2.19
N CYS A 22 8.79 2.15 2.95
CA CYS A 22 8.09 0.97 2.46
C CYS A 22 6.70 1.31 1.92
N ALA A 23 5.88 2.04 2.69
CA ALA A 23 4.56 2.49 2.26
C ALA A 23 4.62 3.38 1.01
N THR A 24 5.63 4.25 0.93
CA THR A 24 5.85 5.12 -0.24
C THR A 24 6.15 4.29 -1.50
N LEU A 25 7.06 3.31 -1.39
CA LEU A 25 7.44 2.47 -2.53
C LEU A 25 6.27 1.62 -3.02
N VAL A 26 5.47 1.05 -2.11
CA VAL A 26 4.26 0.29 -2.46
C VAL A 26 3.24 1.18 -3.16
N ALA A 27 2.91 2.34 -2.58
CA ALA A 27 1.93 3.27 -3.13
C ALA A 27 2.29 3.76 -4.54
N LEU A 28 3.56 4.12 -4.77
CA LEU A 28 4.03 4.57 -6.08
C LEU A 28 3.95 3.49 -7.18
N GLY A 29 3.96 2.21 -6.79
CA GLY A 29 3.77 1.13 -7.75
C GLY A 29 2.31 0.78 -8.01
N HIS A 30 1.38 1.17 -7.13
CA HIS A 30 -0.06 1.02 -7.37
C HIS A 30 -0.61 2.19 -8.19
N TYR A 31 -0.24 3.40 -7.83
CA TYR A 31 -0.80 4.61 -8.42
C TYR A 31 0.28 5.43 -9.12
N PRO A 32 0.25 5.51 -10.46
CA PRO A 32 1.17 6.38 -11.18
C PRO A 32 0.82 7.85 -10.91
N ASN A 33 1.85 8.69 -10.80
CA ASN A 33 1.75 10.16 -10.70
C ASN A 33 1.16 10.70 -9.39
N LEU A 34 1.31 9.98 -8.27
CA LEU A 34 0.96 10.53 -6.96
C LEU A 34 1.76 11.79 -6.64
N THR A 35 1.10 12.78 -6.04
CA THR A 35 1.76 13.93 -5.42
C THR A 35 2.28 13.56 -4.03
N LEU A 36 3.15 14.39 -3.46
CA LEU A 36 3.58 14.23 -2.06
C LEU A 36 2.40 14.26 -1.07
N ARG A 37 1.32 15.00 -1.38
CA ARG A 37 0.13 15.04 -0.53
C ARG A 37 -0.58 13.69 -0.54
N ASP A 38 -0.79 13.12 -1.71
CA ASP A 38 -1.48 11.83 -1.86
C ASP A 38 -0.72 10.73 -1.11
N ILE A 39 0.61 10.69 -1.27
CA ILE A 39 1.45 9.72 -0.56
C ILE A 39 1.41 9.94 0.95
N ALA A 40 1.34 11.19 1.42
CA ALA A 40 1.19 11.48 2.85
C ALA A 40 -0.12 10.89 3.40
N THR A 41 -1.22 11.09 2.69
CA THR A 41 -2.54 10.53 3.03
C THR A 41 -2.48 9.00 3.08
N ILE A 42 -2.02 8.36 2.01
CA ILE A 42 -1.91 6.90 1.91
C ILE A 42 -1.01 6.33 3.02
N ALA A 43 0.13 6.97 3.29
CA ALA A 43 1.07 6.52 4.33
C ALA A 43 0.57 6.82 5.76
N GLY A 44 -0.42 7.70 5.93
CA GLY A 44 -0.87 8.20 7.23
C GLY A 44 0.19 9.09 7.91
N LEU A 45 0.89 9.92 7.14
CA LEU A 45 2.02 10.73 7.59
C LEU A 45 1.76 12.22 7.41
N SER A 46 2.45 13.06 8.18
CA SER A 46 2.43 14.50 7.94
C SER A 46 3.19 14.85 6.64
N HIS A 47 2.85 16.00 6.05
CA HIS A 47 3.52 16.48 4.85
C HIS A 47 5.04 16.64 5.04
N SER A 48 5.48 17.13 6.21
CA SER A 48 6.91 17.28 6.51
C SER A 48 7.67 15.95 6.55
N VAL A 49 7.02 14.89 7.04
CA VAL A 49 7.62 13.55 7.11
C VAL A 49 7.75 12.97 5.70
N ILE A 50 6.71 13.08 4.86
CA ILE A 50 6.78 12.51 3.51
C ILE A 50 7.80 13.21 2.61
N VAL A 51 7.97 14.53 2.74
CA VAL A 51 9.00 15.28 1.99
C VAL A 51 10.38 14.70 2.31
N ARG A 52 10.69 14.54 3.61
CA ARG A 52 11.97 13.97 4.05
C ARG A 52 12.11 12.50 3.61
N THR A 53 11.05 11.70 3.72
CA THR A 53 11.06 10.30 3.29
C THR A 53 11.37 10.18 1.80
N VAL A 54 10.71 10.97 0.95
CA VAL A 54 10.96 10.96 -0.50
C VAL A 54 12.37 11.45 -0.82
N GLU A 55 12.88 12.47 -0.12
CA GLU A 55 14.27 12.91 -0.28
C GLU A 55 15.27 11.80 0.04
N VAL A 56 15.06 11.06 1.13
CA VAL A 56 15.91 9.89 1.47
C VAL A 56 15.84 8.82 0.38
N LEU A 57 14.65 8.52 -0.15
CA LEU A 57 14.49 7.55 -1.24
C LEU A 57 15.15 8.01 -2.55
N VAL A 58 15.13 9.31 -2.84
CA VAL A 58 15.83 9.91 -3.99
C VAL A 58 17.34 9.80 -3.80
N SER A 59 17.86 10.15 -2.62
CA SER A 59 19.28 9.99 -2.30
C SER A 59 19.74 8.53 -2.36
N ALA A 60 18.86 7.58 -2.05
CA ALA A 60 19.11 6.14 -2.19
C ALA A 60 18.94 5.61 -3.63
N GLY A 61 18.57 6.45 -4.59
CA GLY A 61 18.36 6.04 -6.00
C GLY A 61 17.12 5.18 -6.24
N LEU A 62 16.19 5.11 -5.28
CA LEU A 62 14.96 4.30 -5.36
C LEU A 62 13.81 5.06 -6.02
N VAL A 63 13.84 6.39 -5.96
CA VAL A 63 12.82 7.27 -6.50
C VAL A 63 13.48 8.40 -7.28
N ILE A 64 12.82 8.85 -8.35
CA ILE A 64 13.16 10.09 -9.06
C ILE A 64 12.03 11.12 -8.89
N LYS A 65 12.37 12.41 -8.89
CA LYS A 65 11.40 13.50 -8.90
C LYS A 65 11.05 13.82 -10.35
N ALA A 66 9.78 13.68 -10.73
CA ALA A 66 9.27 14.19 -12.00
C ALA A 66 8.43 15.47 -11.76
N SER A 67 8.41 16.34 -12.77
CA SER A 67 7.50 17.49 -12.78
C SER A 67 6.06 17.00 -12.93
N GLY A 68 5.18 17.42 -12.02
CA GLY A 68 3.76 17.14 -12.10
C GLY A 68 3.06 17.91 -13.23
N LYS A 69 1.74 17.73 -13.34
CA LYS A 69 0.90 18.43 -14.33
C LYS A 69 0.92 19.95 -14.12
N ASP A 70 1.02 20.42 -12.88
CA ASP A 70 1.38 21.80 -12.54
C ASP A 70 2.88 21.90 -12.27
N LYS A 71 3.53 22.97 -12.74
CA LYS A 71 4.97 23.26 -12.56
C LYS A 71 5.39 23.34 -11.08
N ARG A 72 4.44 23.39 -10.16
CA ARG A 72 4.64 23.47 -8.70
C ARG A 72 4.51 22.13 -7.98
N GLU A 73 3.97 21.10 -8.62
CA GLU A 73 3.78 19.79 -7.99
C GLU A 73 4.90 18.82 -8.38
N VAL A 74 5.43 18.11 -7.38
CA VAL A 74 6.43 17.06 -7.57
C VAL A 74 5.70 15.72 -7.51
N THR A 75 5.81 14.95 -8.59
CA THR A 75 5.30 13.59 -8.69
C THR A 75 6.46 12.62 -8.67
N PRO A 76 6.82 12.03 -7.51
CA PRO A 76 7.86 11.02 -7.46
C PRO A 76 7.48 9.77 -8.27
N GLN A 77 8.47 9.10 -8.82
CA GLN A 77 8.31 7.85 -9.57
C GLN A 77 9.38 6.84 -9.14
N LEU A 78 9.03 5.55 -9.15
CA LEU A 78 9.99 4.48 -8.86
C LEU A 78 11.06 4.42 -9.94
N THR A 79 12.30 4.20 -9.52
CA THR A 79 13.36 3.71 -10.42
C THR A 79 13.20 2.20 -10.62
N PRO A 80 13.92 1.57 -11.57
CA PRO A 80 13.96 0.12 -11.67
C PRO A 80 14.40 -0.56 -10.36
N GLU A 81 15.33 0.05 -9.63
CA GLU A 81 15.75 -0.46 -8.32
C GLU A 81 14.67 -0.26 -7.25
N GLY A 82 13.98 0.89 -7.26
CA GLY A 82 12.81 1.11 -6.40
C GLY A 82 11.70 0.09 -6.62
N GLN A 83 11.44 -0.27 -7.89
CA GLN A 83 10.49 -1.32 -8.26
C GLN A 83 10.92 -2.69 -7.73
N ARG A 84 12.21 -3.03 -7.86
CA ARG A 84 12.76 -4.29 -7.33
C ARG A 84 12.61 -4.38 -5.81
N ILE A 85 12.85 -3.29 -5.08
CA ILE A 85 12.64 -3.24 -3.63
C ILE A 85 11.15 -3.35 -3.29
N ARG A 86 10.26 -2.68 -4.02
CA ARG A 86 8.81 -2.83 -3.85
C ARG A 86 8.37 -4.30 -3.96
N GLU A 87 8.85 -5.02 -4.96
CA GLU A 87 8.52 -6.44 -5.14
C GLU A 87 9.04 -7.29 -3.97
N ALA A 88 10.25 -7.00 -3.48
CA ALA A 88 10.79 -7.67 -2.29
C ALA A 88 9.95 -7.40 -1.02
N LEU A 89 9.38 -6.20 -0.88
CA LEU A 89 8.47 -5.85 0.22
C LEU A 89 7.19 -6.69 0.20
N ILE A 90 6.55 -6.74 -0.97
CA ILE A 90 5.32 -7.51 -1.19
C ILE A 90 5.56 -9.00 -0.92
N ASN A 91 6.65 -9.55 -1.47
CA ASN A 91 6.99 -10.96 -1.31
C ASN A 91 7.32 -11.31 0.14
N ALA A 92 8.02 -10.43 0.86
CA ALA A 92 8.31 -10.64 2.29
C ALA A 92 7.02 -10.71 3.12
N ARG A 93 6.04 -9.86 2.81
CA ARG A 93 4.72 -9.86 3.45
C ARG A 93 3.93 -11.12 3.12
N ALA A 94 3.92 -11.55 1.87
CA ALA A 94 3.27 -12.80 1.44
C ALA A 94 3.86 -14.01 2.18
N ALA A 95 5.18 -14.12 2.25
CA ALA A 95 5.85 -15.24 2.92
C ALA A 95 5.50 -15.36 4.42
N VAL A 96 5.28 -14.24 5.12
CA VAL A 96 4.81 -14.26 6.51
C VAL A 96 3.38 -14.79 6.61
N LEU A 97 2.49 -14.43 5.68
CA LEU A 97 1.12 -14.97 5.65
C LEU A 97 1.14 -16.47 5.33
N ASP A 98 1.90 -16.89 4.32
CA ASP A 98 2.01 -18.31 3.96
C ASP A 98 2.45 -19.16 5.15
N LYS A 99 3.46 -18.68 5.90
CA LYS A 99 3.92 -19.34 7.12
C LYS A 99 2.85 -19.36 8.22
N ALA A 100 2.10 -18.27 8.39
CA ALA A 100 1.05 -18.19 9.40
C ALA A 100 -0.14 -19.11 9.08
N LEU A 101 -0.42 -19.34 7.79
CA LEU A 101 -1.55 -20.12 7.30
C LEU A 101 -1.23 -21.61 7.05
N VAL A 102 0.05 -22.00 7.10
CA VAL A 102 0.54 -23.33 6.67
C VAL A 102 -0.19 -24.54 7.29
N ASN A 103 -0.69 -24.41 8.52
CA ASN A 103 -1.38 -25.49 9.23
C ASN A 103 -2.91 -25.40 9.17
N LEU A 104 -3.46 -24.39 8.49
CA LEU A 104 -4.90 -24.26 8.27
C LEU A 104 -5.27 -25.06 7.01
N SER A 105 -6.26 -25.95 7.15
CA SER A 105 -6.82 -26.65 5.99
C SER A 105 -7.47 -25.65 5.04
N PRO A 106 -7.64 -25.99 3.75
CA PRO A 106 -8.29 -25.10 2.78
C PRO A 106 -9.64 -24.55 3.28
N GLN A 107 -10.48 -25.39 3.90
CA GLN A 107 -11.78 -24.95 4.44
C GLN A 107 -11.64 -23.93 5.58
N LYS A 108 -10.60 -24.05 6.41
CA LYS A 108 -10.32 -23.07 7.48
C LYS A 108 -9.80 -21.76 6.89
N GLN A 109 -9.01 -21.83 5.82
CA GLN A 109 -8.55 -20.64 5.11
C GLN A 109 -9.72 -19.91 4.45
N ASP A 110 -10.70 -20.64 3.87
CA ASP A 110 -11.92 -20.05 3.31
C ASP A 110 -12.76 -19.34 4.37
N VAL A 111 -12.96 -19.96 5.54
CA VAL A 111 -13.67 -19.33 6.67
C VAL A 111 -12.92 -18.09 7.16
N LEU A 112 -11.59 -18.18 7.32
CA LEU A 112 -10.77 -17.04 7.73
C LEU A 112 -10.84 -15.90 6.72
N HIS A 113 -10.79 -16.21 5.43
CA HIS A 113 -10.97 -15.24 4.35
C HIS A 113 -12.29 -14.50 4.51
N GLY A 114 -13.42 -15.20 4.68
CA GLY A 114 -14.74 -14.58 4.86
C GLY A 114 -14.78 -13.63 6.07
N LEU A 115 -14.26 -14.07 7.22
CA LEU A 115 -14.23 -13.25 8.43
C LEU A 115 -13.36 -11.99 8.29
N VAL A 116 -12.18 -12.13 7.67
CA VAL A 116 -11.29 -10.98 7.41
C VAL A 116 -11.92 -10.04 6.40
N SER A 117 -12.62 -10.56 5.38
CA SER A 117 -13.34 -9.74 4.40
C SER A 117 -14.42 -8.89 5.07
N GLU A 118 -15.24 -9.47 5.96
CA GLU A 118 -16.23 -8.71 6.74
C GLU A 118 -15.59 -7.62 7.62
N MET A 119 -14.45 -7.93 8.25
CA MET A 119 -13.70 -6.95 9.04
C MET A 119 -13.18 -5.81 8.17
N LEU A 120 -12.60 -6.12 7.00
CA LEU A 120 -12.09 -5.11 6.07
C LEU A 120 -13.21 -4.22 5.53
N GLU A 121 -14.36 -4.78 5.17
CA GLU A 121 -15.52 -3.97 4.73
C GLU A 121 -16.01 -2.98 5.79
N ASN A 122 -15.97 -3.38 7.07
CA ASN A 122 -16.37 -2.52 8.18
C ASN A 122 -15.32 -1.47 8.51
N LEU A 123 -14.04 -1.78 8.30
CA LEU A 123 -12.96 -0.83 8.47
C LEU A 123 -12.95 0.19 7.34
N THR A 124 -13.30 -0.17 6.11
CA THR A 124 -13.35 0.77 4.97
C THR A 124 -14.46 1.81 5.18
N ILE A 125 -14.07 3.07 5.40
CA ILE A 125 -15.01 4.18 5.65
C ILE A 125 -15.13 5.17 4.50
N ASP A 126 -14.05 5.37 3.74
CA ASP A 126 -13.94 6.26 2.58
C ASP A 126 -12.75 5.85 1.69
N ARG A 127 -12.53 6.60 0.60
CA ARG A 127 -11.46 6.32 -0.37
C ARG A 127 -10.05 6.56 0.17
N ASP A 128 -9.82 7.65 0.89
CA ASP A 128 -8.48 7.95 1.41
C ASP A 128 -8.07 6.90 2.44
N GLN A 129 -9.03 6.47 3.26
CA GLN A 129 -8.82 5.46 4.27
C GLN A 129 -8.68 4.05 3.68
N SER A 130 -9.36 3.72 2.57
CA SER A 130 -9.13 2.47 1.85
C SER A 130 -7.71 2.35 1.33
N ASP A 131 -7.19 3.44 0.74
CA ASP A 131 -5.84 3.44 0.19
C ASP A 131 -4.80 3.33 1.32
N HIS A 132 -5.09 3.92 2.48
CA HIS A 132 -4.31 3.71 3.70
C HIS A 132 -4.33 2.26 4.19
N LEU A 133 -5.50 1.59 4.20
CA LEU A 133 -5.61 0.17 4.57
C LEU A 133 -4.77 -0.72 3.64
N CYS A 134 -4.73 -0.38 2.35
CA CYS A 134 -4.03 -1.13 1.31
C CYS A 134 -2.55 -0.76 1.12
N ARG A 135 -2.01 0.21 1.87
CA ARG A 135 -0.67 0.81 1.63
C ARG A 135 0.55 -0.14 1.69
N LEU A 136 0.39 -1.37 2.15
CA LEU A 136 1.42 -2.44 2.15
C LEU A 136 0.93 -3.70 1.43
N CYS A 137 -0.25 -3.65 0.82
CA CYS A 137 -0.82 -4.76 0.07
C CYS A 137 -0.15 -4.92 -1.29
N ASP A 138 -0.38 -6.09 -1.89
CA ASP A 138 -0.24 -6.24 -3.33
C ASP A 138 -1.63 -6.06 -3.93
N GLU A 139 -1.93 -4.86 -4.43
CA GLU A 139 -3.23 -4.61 -5.06
C GLU A 139 -3.39 -5.39 -6.37
N ALA A 140 -2.30 -5.74 -7.06
CA ALA A 140 -2.38 -6.54 -8.28
C ALA A 140 -2.75 -8.01 -7.98
N ALA A 141 -2.39 -8.51 -6.80
CA ALA A 141 -2.83 -9.83 -6.32
C ALA A 141 -4.28 -9.82 -5.79
N CYS A 142 -4.82 -8.65 -5.47
CA CYS A 142 -6.22 -8.51 -5.13
C CYS A 142 -7.06 -8.67 -6.42
N GLY A 143 -7.94 -9.67 -6.45
CA GLY A 143 -8.86 -9.89 -7.56
C GLY A 143 -9.99 -8.85 -7.60
N PRO A 144 -10.93 -8.99 -8.57
CA PRO A 144 -12.09 -8.10 -8.70
C PRO A 144 -12.99 -8.10 -7.45
N ASP A 145 -12.92 -9.14 -6.63
CA ASP A 145 -13.75 -9.32 -5.43
C ASP A 145 -13.10 -8.79 -4.14
N CYS A 146 -12.12 -7.87 -4.26
CA CYS A 146 -11.51 -7.25 -3.09
C CYS A 146 -12.57 -6.59 -2.19
N PRO A 147 -12.71 -6.98 -0.90
CA PRO A 147 -13.76 -6.45 -0.03
C PRO A 147 -13.64 -4.94 0.20
N VAL A 148 -12.39 -4.43 0.22
CA VAL A 148 -12.11 -3.00 0.39
C VAL A 148 -12.60 -2.21 -0.82
N GLU A 149 -12.17 -2.58 -2.03
CA GLU A 149 -12.55 -1.88 -3.26
C GLU A 149 -14.06 -2.00 -3.53
N MET A 150 -14.64 -3.19 -3.32
CA MET A 150 -16.08 -3.41 -3.46
C MET A 150 -16.89 -2.53 -2.49
N LYS A 151 -16.40 -2.32 -1.26
CA LYS A 151 -17.02 -1.40 -0.31
C LYS A 151 -16.95 0.04 -0.79
N VAL A 152 -15.78 0.51 -1.25
CA VAL A 152 -15.61 1.86 -1.81
C VAL A 152 -16.52 2.08 -3.01
N GLN A 153 -16.61 1.12 -3.93
CA GLN A 153 -17.51 1.20 -5.08
C GLN A 153 -18.99 1.26 -4.67
N ARG A 154 -19.41 0.55 -3.62
CA ARG A 154 -20.78 0.65 -3.10
C ARG A 154 -21.06 2.02 -2.46
N MET A 155 -20.09 2.60 -1.77
CA MET A 155 -20.19 3.95 -1.21
C MET A 155 -20.29 5.00 -2.32
N ASN A 156 -19.41 4.91 -3.32
CA ASN A 156 -19.37 5.81 -4.48
C ASN A 156 -20.50 5.51 -5.50
N GLY A 157 -21.16 4.36 -5.40
CA GLY A 157 -22.38 4.04 -6.13
C GLY A 157 -23.58 4.91 -5.72
N ILE A 158 -23.43 5.71 -4.66
CA ILE A 158 -24.34 6.79 -4.25
C ILE A 158 -23.86 8.17 -4.77
N ASP A 159 -22.61 8.28 -5.22
CA ASP A 159 -22.01 9.53 -5.71
C ASP A 159 -21.19 9.28 -6.99
N ARG A 160 -21.89 9.12 -8.12
CA ARG A 160 -21.25 9.07 -9.44
C ARG A 160 -20.59 10.42 -9.74
N GLY A 161 -19.29 10.52 -9.49
CA GLY A 161 -18.49 11.58 -10.10
C GLY A 161 -17.11 11.76 -9.51
N MET A 162 -16.15 10.93 -9.92
CA MET A 162 -14.78 11.43 -10.14
C MET A 162 -14.04 10.48 -11.09
N ASN A 163 -13.99 10.93 -12.35
CA ASN A 163 -13.13 10.41 -13.40
C ASN A 163 -11.66 10.50 -12.94
N HIS A 164 -10.93 9.40 -13.09
CA HIS A 164 -9.46 9.38 -13.09
C HIS A 164 -8.96 9.47 -14.52
#